data_AF-A0AAV4B7I9-F1
#
_entry.id   AF-A0AAV4B7I9-F1
#
_cell.length_a   1.000
_cell.length_b   1.000
_cell.length_c   1.000
_cell.angle_alpha   90.00
_cell.angle_beta   90.00
_cell.angle_gamma   90.00
#
_symmetry.space_group_name_H-M   'P 1'
#
loop_
_entity.id
_entity.type
_entity.pdbx_description
1 polymer ?
#
loop_
_entity_poly.entity_id
_entity_poly.type
_entity_poly.pdbx_seq_one_letter_code
_entity_poly.pdbx_strand_id
1 'polypeptide(L)'
;MGGFNAKVGGEKVEDVVGTNSTGTVTERGRRLIEWCQINDFTITNTWYQNHPRRQWTWRSPVIEVDLKYNRLYSRSETIPKRCQNIEITVAGRR
;
A
#
# COMPACT_ATOMS: atom_id res chain seq x y z
N MET A 1 8.93 2.97 14.35
CA MET A 1 7.90 2.67 13.34
C MET A 1 8.44 1.56 12.46
N GLY A 2 7.88 0.35 12.56
CA GLY A 2 8.35 -0.81 11.81
C GLY A 2 7.68 -0.92 10.45
N GLY A 3 8.44 -1.26 9.42
CA GLY A 3 7.89 -1.56 8.09
C GLY A 3 7.19 -2.92 8.09
N PHE A 4 5.96 -2.97 7.59
CA PHE A 4 5.23 -4.24 7.44
C PHE A 4 5.83 -5.11 6.32
N ASN A 5 6.66 -4.54 5.42
CA ASN A 5 7.21 -5.21 4.24
C ASN A 5 6.15 -6.06 3.53
N ALA A 6 4.96 -5.48 3.44
CA ALA A 6 3.79 -6.08 2.83
C ALA A 6 3.84 -5.81 1.32
N LYS A 7 3.21 -6.68 0.51
CA LYS A 7 2.92 -6.40 -0.89
C LYS A 7 1.42 -6.50 -1.09
N VAL A 8 0.81 -5.40 -1.53
CA VAL A 8 -0.61 -5.32 -1.86
C VAL A 8 -0.74 -5.42 -3.37
N GLY A 9 -1.39 -6.48 -3.85
CA GLY A 9 -1.54 -6.75 -5.28
C GLY A 9 -2.61 -5.88 -5.92
N GLY A 10 -2.75 -5.98 -7.25
CA GLY A 10 -3.67 -5.17 -8.06
C GLY A 10 -5.14 -5.56 -8.01
N GLU A 11 -5.49 -6.59 -7.25
CA GLU A 11 -6.88 -6.97 -7.08
C GLU A 11 -7.59 -5.94 -6.22
N LYS A 12 -8.72 -5.44 -6.74
CA LYS A 12 -9.59 -4.54 -5.99
C LYS A 12 -10.19 -5.31 -4.83
N VAL A 13 -9.91 -4.86 -3.62
CA VAL A 13 -10.57 -5.37 -2.40
C VAL A 13 -11.45 -4.25 -1.86
N GLU A 14 -12.74 -4.37 -2.14
CA GLU A 14 -13.81 -3.48 -1.67
C GLU A 14 -13.41 -1.99 -1.77
N ASP A 15 -13.44 -1.29 -0.62
CA ASP A 15 -13.07 0.11 -0.45
C ASP A 15 -11.68 0.29 0.17
N VAL A 16 -10.91 -0.80 0.29
CA VAL A 16 -9.58 -0.79 0.91
C VAL A 16 -8.49 -0.66 -0.15
N VAL A 17 -8.54 -1.48 -1.20
CA VAL A 17 -7.52 -1.54 -2.26
C VAL A 17 -8.14 -1.18 -3.60
N GLY A 18 -7.62 -0.16 -4.26
CA GLY A 18 -7.99 0.19 -5.63
C GLY A 18 -7.28 -0.64 -6.69
N THR A 19 -7.77 -0.59 -7.92
CA THR A 19 -7.34 -1.42 -9.06
C THR A 19 -5.93 -1.10 -9.59
N ASN A 20 -5.31 0.00 -9.13
CA ASN A 20 -4.03 0.49 -9.67
C ASN A 20 -2.79 -0.02 -8.93
N SER A 21 -2.94 -0.90 -7.94
CA SER A 21 -1.78 -1.61 -7.38
C SER A 21 -1.18 -2.56 -8.40
N THR A 22 0.14 -2.71 -8.35
CA THR A 22 0.88 -3.59 -9.26
C THR A 22 1.65 -4.59 -8.43
N GLY A 23 1.52 -5.90 -8.73
CA GLY A 23 2.28 -6.97 -8.10
C GLY A 23 1.42 -8.08 -7.48
N THR A 24 2.09 -9.09 -6.91
CA THR A 24 1.47 -10.24 -6.23
C THR A 24 1.21 -9.90 -4.76
N VAL A 25 0.04 -10.26 -4.26
CA VAL A 25 -0.28 -10.15 -2.82
C VAL A 25 0.60 -11.13 -2.05
N THR A 26 1.32 -10.65 -1.04
CA THR A 26 2.02 -11.52 -0.08
C THR A 26 1.15 -11.79 1.13
N GLU A 27 1.50 -12.80 1.93
CA GLU A 27 0.78 -13.10 3.18
C GLU A 27 0.70 -11.90 4.14
N ARG A 28 1.80 -11.14 4.25
CA ARG A 28 1.83 -9.87 5.01
C ARG A 28 0.93 -8.81 4.40
N GLY A 29 0.78 -8.81 3.08
CA GLY A 29 -0.17 -7.99 2.34
C GLY A 29 -1.61 -8.31 2.67
N ARG A 30 -1.99 -9.59 2.73
CA ARG A 30 -3.34 -10.01 3.13
C ARG A 30 -3.70 -9.55 4.54
N ARG A 31 -2.80 -9.79 5.50
CA ARG A 31 -2.99 -9.31 6.89
C ARG A 31 -3.14 -7.79 6.98
N LEU A 32 -2.42 -7.04 6.14
CA LEU A 32 -2.58 -5.58 6.09
C LEU A 32 -3.95 -5.18 5.54
N ILE A 33 -4.45 -5.88 4.52
CA ILE A 33 -5.79 -5.64 3.95
C ILE A 33 -6.87 -5.94 5.00
N GLU A 34 -6.80 -7.10 5.66
CA GLU A 34 -7.73 -7.50 6.73
C GLU A 34 -7.73 -6.47 7.88
N TRP A 35 -6.54 -6.03 8.31
CA TRP A 35 -6.42 -4.99 9.32
C TRP A 35 -7.06 -3.67 8.87
N CYS A 36 -6.88 -3.28 7.60
CA CYS A 36 -7.50 -2.08 7.05
C CYS A 36 -9.03 -2.23 6.92
N GLN A 37 -9.55 -3.43 6.64
CA GLN A 37 -10.99 -3.69 6.65
C GLN A 37 -11.58 -3.53 8.06
N ILE A 38 -10.94 -4.14 9.07
CA ILE A 38 -11.41 -4.09 10.46
C ILE A 38 -11.37 -2.66 11.04
N ASN A 39 -10.35 -1.89 10.66
CA ASN A 39 -10.11 -0.55 11.21
C ASN A 39 -10.61 0.58 10.30
N ASP A 40 -11.40 0.27 9.26
CA ASP A 40 -11.94 1.25 8.33
C ASP A 40 -10.89 2.14 7.66
N PHE A 41 -9.76 1.57 7.23
CA PHE A 41 -8.73 2.28 6.47
C PHE A 41 -8.76 1.98 4.97
N THR A 42 -8.47 3.01 4.18
CA THR A 42 -8.31 2.90 2.72
C THR A 42 -6.87 3.18 2.30
N ILE A 43 -6.31 2.30 1.45
CA ILE A 43 -4.96 2.42 0.90
C ILE A 43 -5.00 3.29 -0.36
N THR A 44 -5.05 4.61 -0.21
CA THR A 44 -5.24 5.55 -1.34
C THR A 44 -4.23 5.44 -2.48
N ASN A 45 -3.00 4.99 -2.21
CA ASN A 45 -1.96 4.84 -3.23
C ASN A 45 -2.27 3.79 -4.32
N THR A 46 -3.27 2.93 -4.11
CA THR A 46 -3.74 1.94 -5.08
C THR A 46 -5.00 2.40 -5.83
N TRP A 47 -5.62 3.50 -5.40
CA TRP A 47 -6.81 4.07 -6.06
C TRP A 47 -6.42 4.97 -7.24
N TYR A 48 -5.34 5.72 -7.11
CA TYR A 48 -4.90 6.65 -8.14
C TYR A 48 -3.79 6.05 -9.00
N GLN A 49 -3.92 6.22 -10.31
CA GLN A 49 -2.85 5.88 -11.24
C GLN A 49 -1.73 6.91 -11.08
N ASN A 50 -0.69 6.51 -10.35
CA ASN A 50 0.48 7.36 -10.14
C ASN A 50 1.51 7.13 -11.26
N HIS A 51 2.16 8.21 -11.70
CA HIS A 51 3.29 8.13 -12.62
C HIS A 51 4.33 7.12 -12.09
N PRO A 52 4.94 6.25 -12.93
CA PRO A 52 5.84 5.17 -12.49
C PRO A 52 6.95 5.63 -11.53
N ARG A 53 7.53 6.82 -11.74
CA ARG A 53 8.53 7.42 -10.83
C ARG A 53 8.04 7.72 -9.40
N ARG A 54 6.72 7.76 -9.17
CA ARG A 54 6.08 7.99 -7.87
C ARG A 54 5.49 6.71 -7.29
N GLN A 55 5.69 5.58 -7.95
CA GLN A 55 5.25 4.28 -7.46
C GLN A 55 6.20 3.70 -6.41
N TRP A 56 7.31 4.36 -6.13
CA TRP A 56 8.28 3.99 -5.11
C TRP A 56 8.81 5.26 -4.43
N THR A 57 9.31 5.09 -3.22
CA THR A 57 9.88 6.16 -2.37
C THR A 57 11.35 5.88 -2.09
N TRP A 58 11.76 4.62 -2.08
CA TRP A 58 13.16 4.22 -1.99
C TRP A 58 13.43 3.06 -2.93
N ARG A 59 14.49 3.16 -3.74
CA ARG A 59 14.98 2.09 -4.60
C ARG A 59 16.33 1.65 -4.07
N SER A 60 16.52 0.35 -3.84
CA SER A 60 17.83 -0.13 -3.43
C SER A 60 18.84 0.06 -4.56
N PRO A 61 20.05 0.58 -4.27
CA PRO A 61 21.11 0.71 -5.28
C PRO A 61 21.77 -0.63 -5.63
N VAL A 62 21.54 -1.68 -4.84
CA VAL A 62 22.24 -2.98 -4.97
C VAL A 62 21.33 -4.11 -5.43
N ILE A 63 20.05 -4.07 -5.05
CA ILE A 63 19.06 -5.09 -5.43
C ILE A 63 17.87 -4.43 -6.12
N GLU A 64 17.27 -5.12 -7.09
CA GLU A 64 16.12 -4.61 -7.86
C GLU A 64 14.83 -4.69 -7.02
N VAL A 65 14.79 -3.89 -5.96
CA VAL A 65 13.67 -3.80 -5.02
C VAL A 65 13.31 -2.34 -4.80
N ASP A 66 12.03 -2.04 -5.05
CA ASP A 66 11.44 -0.74 -4.83
C ASP A 66 10.56 -0.79 -3.56
N LEU A 67 10.80 0.12 -2.62
CA LEU A 67 9.95 0.34 -1.44
C LEU A 67 9.03 1.52 -1.73
N LYS A 68 7.74 1.36 -1.46
CA LYS A 68 6.71 2.39 -1.58
C LYS A 68 6.10 2.65 -0.21
N TYR A 69 6.05 3.90 0.20
CA TYR A 69 5.28 4.28 1.37
C TYR A 69 3.83 4.53 0.94
N ASN A 70 2.91 3.75 1.49
CA ASN A 70 1.48 3.94 1.29
C ASN A 70 0.89 4.82 2.37
N ARG A 71 0.01 5.73 1.94
CA ARG A 71 -0.82 6.52 2.85
C ARG A 71 -2.12 5.78 3.11
N LEU A 72 -2.35 5.48 4.38
CA LEU A 72 -3.64 5.01 4.87
C LEU A 72 -4.50 6.19 5.28
N TYR A 73 -5.77 6.17 4.89
CA TYR A 73 -6.76 7.16 5.31
C TYR A 73 -7.88 6.47 6.07
N SER A 74 -8.20 6.98 7.26
CA SER A 74 -9.38 6.55 8.03
C SER A 74 -10.65 6.97 7.27
N ARG A 75 -11.60 6.04 7.15
CA ARG A 75 -12.95 6.28 6.61
C ARG A 75 -13.92 6.79 7.66
N SER A 76 -13.61 6.62 8.95
CA SER A 76 -14.45 7.13 10.04
C SER A 76 -14.52 8.66 10.06
N GLU A 77 -15.73 9.20 10.19
CA GLU A 77 -16.01 10.63 10.35
C GLU A 77 -15.67 11.14 11.77
N THR A 78 -15.58 10.25 12.76
CA THR A 78 -15.43 10.60 14.18
C THR A 78 -13.98 10.68 14.65
N ILE A 79 -13.05 10.02 13.96
CA ILE A 79 -11.61 10.04 14.27
C ILE A 79 -10.93 10.97 13.26
N PRO A 80 -10.15 11.99 13.69
CA PRO A 80 -9.45 12.86 12.76
C PRO A 80 -8.58 12.03 11.81
N LYS A 81 -8.63 12.35 10.51
CA LYS A 81 -7.99 11.63 9.39
C LYS A 81 -6.48 11.49 9.58
N ARG A 82 -6.05 10.56 10.42
CA ARG A 82 -4.64 10.32 10.71
C ARG A 82 -4.05 9.51 9.57
N CYS A 83 -3.29 10.18 8.70
CA CYS A 83 -2.55 9.53 7.64
C CYS A 83 -1.37 8.78 8.26
N GLN A 84 -1.38 7.44 8.20
CA GLN A 84 -0.21 6.64 8.53
C GLN A 84 0.55 6.31 7.25
N ASN A 85 1.87 6.54 7.27
CA ASN A 85 2.77 6.11 6.21
C ASN A 85 3.25 4.69 6.53
N ILE A 86 2.91 3.72 5.69
CA ILE A 86 3.35 2.34 5.82
C ILE A 86 4.28 1.98 4.68
N GLU A 87 5.44 1.44 5.00
CA GLU A 87 6.35 0.86 4.01
C GLU A 87 5.81 -0.46 3.46
N ILE A 88 5.60 -0.48 2.15
CA ILE A 88 5.14 -1.62 1.37
C ILE A 88 6.20 -1.88 0.31
N THR A 89 6.61 -3.12 0.16
CA THR A 89 7.58 -3.51 -0.86
C THR A 89 6.84 -3.70 -2.19
N VAL A 90 7.25 -3.00 -3.23
CA VAL A 90 6.78 -3.26 -4.60
C VAL A 90 7.93 -3.99 -5.28
N ALA A 91 7.73 -5.27 -5.62
CA ALA A 91 8.70 -5.91 -6.52
C ALA A 91 8.63 -5.16 -7.85
N GLY A 92 9.75 -4.58 -8.26
CA GLY A 92 9.87 -3.91 -9.55
C GLY A 92 9.40 -4.86 -10.65
N ARG A 93 8.50 -4.39 -11.51
CA ARG A 93 8.28 -5.02 -12.81
C ARG A 93 9.41 -4.57 -13.73
N ARG A 94 10.03 -5.52 -14.42
CA ARG A 94 10.58 -5.26 -15.75
C ARG A 94 9.43 -4.97 -16.71
#